data_AF-A0A2S8VBY5-F1
#
_entry.id   AF-A0A2S8VBY5-F1
#
_cell.length_a   1.000
_cell.length_b   1.000
_cell.length_c   1.000
_cell.angle_alpha   90.00
_cell.angle_beta   90.00
_cell.angle_gamma   90.00
#
_symmetry.space_group_name_H-M   'P 1'
#
loop_
_entity.id
_entity.type
_entity.pdbx_description
1 polymer ?
#
loop_
_entity_poly.entity_id
_entity_poly.type
_entity_poly.pdbx_seq_one_letter_code
_entity_poly.pdbx_strand_id
1 'polypeptide(L)' 'MAWILTLDEEVKEKTLTAHPQYFNLQDIRPAAITKKIANRDHDAYDFAAHADPSTTHKHYDRRLVKRATATE' A
#
# COMPACT_ATOMS: atom_id res chain seq x y z
N MET A 1 2.36 -9.01 16.28
CA MET A 1 1.59 -8.71 17.51
C MET A 1 2.03 -7.43 18.20
N ALA A 2 3.33 -7.15 18.33
CA ALA A 2 3.86 -6.04 19.14
C ALA A 2 3.26 -4.66 18.85
N TRP A 3 2.93 -4.33 17.59
CA TRP A 3 2.49 -2.98 17.24
C TRP A 3 0.99 -2.73 17.47
N ILE A 4 0.14 -3.76 17.47
CA ILE A 4 -1.30 -3.58 17.78
C ILE A 4 -1.47 -3.45 19.28
N LEU A 5 -0.66 -4.17 20.05
CA LEU A 5 -0.64 -4.08 21.52
C LEU A 5 -0.24 -2.69 22.03
N THR A 6 0.48 -1.89 21.23
CA THR A 6 0.75 -0.48 21.59
C THR A 6 -0.44 0.45 21.39
N LEU A 7 -1.51 -0.02 20.74
CA LEU A 7 -2.71 0.76 20.39
C LEU A 7 -3.94 0.22 21.13
N ASP A 8 -4.00 -1.09 21.35
CA ASP A 8 -5.02 -1.78 22.14
C ASP A 8 -4.39 -2.98 22.86
N GLU A 9 -4.27 -2.86 24.18
CA GLU A 9 -3.66 -3.87 25.07
C GLU A 9 -4.57 -5.08 25.30
N GLU A 10 -5.87 -4.99 24.99
CA GLU A 10 -6.82 -6.08 25.20
C GLU A 10 -6.81 -7.12 24.06
N VAL A 11 -6.11 -6.82 22.96
CA VAL A 11 -6.02 -7.70 21.80
C VAL A 11 -5.28 -9.00 22.16
N LYS A 12 -5.97 -10.12 21.96
CA LYS A 12 -5.42 -11.47 22.15
C LYS A 12 -5.07 -12.09 20.82
N GLU A 13 -4.13 -13.03 20.82
CA GLU A 13 -3.71 -13.74 19.60
C GLU A 13 -4.89 -14.36 18.83
N LYS A 14 -5.88 -14.90 19.56
CA LYS A 14 -7.09 -15.51 18.98
C LYS A 14 -8.04 -14.51 18.31
N THR A 15 -8.02 -13.23 18.70
CA THR A 15 -8.89 -12.17 18.15
C THR A 15 -8.13 -11.20 17.25
N LEU A 16 -6.83 -11.41 17.12
CA LEU A 16 -5.91 -10.54 16.40
C LEU A 16 -6.34 -10.29 14.96
N THR A 17 -6.76 -11.33 14.22
CA THR A 17 -7.19 -11.22 12.82
C THR A 17 -8.50 -10.44 12.62
N ALA A 18 -9.31 -10.29 13.67
CA ALA A 18 -10.55 -9.54 13.64
C ALA A 18 -10.36 -8.05 14.01
N HIS A 19 -9.20 -7.68 14.54
CA HIS A 19 -8.92 -6.30 14.92
C HIS A 19 -8.82 -5.42 13.65
N PRO A 20 -9.49 -4.25 13.58
CA PRO A 20 -9.48 -3.39 12.38
C PRO A 20 -8.08 -3.04 11.89
N GLN A 21 -7.12 -2.92 12.81
CA GLN A 21 -5.76 -2.59 12.46
C GLN A 21 -4.92 -3.80 12.01
N TYR A 22 -5.37 -5.04 12.18
CA TYR A 22 -4.60 -6.23 11.81
C TYR A 22 -4.08 -6.21 10.37
N PHE A 23 -4.92 -5.76 9.45
CA PHE A 23 -4.59 -5.67 8.04
C PHE A 23 -4.03 -4.30 7.63
N ASN A 24 -3.96 -3.32 8.54
CA ASN A 24 -3.53 -1.95 8.23
C ASN A 24 -2.05 -1.87 7.80
N LEU A 25 -1.20 -2.82 8.23
CA LEU A 25 0.17 -2.92 7.71
C LEU A 25 0.23 -3.53 6.30
N GLN A 26 -0.79 -4.25 5.84
CA GLN A 26 -0.80 -4.82 4.50
C GLN A 26 -0.85 -3.73 3.42
N ASP A 27 -1.38 -2.54 3.76
CA ASP A 27 -1.48 -1.41 2.84
C ASP A 27 -0.21 -0.57 2.75
N ILE A 28 0.75 -0.71 3.68
CA ILE A 28 1.96 0.13 3.70
C ILE A 28 2.80 -0.06 2.45
N ARG A 29 3.03 -1.31 2.03
CA ARG A 29 3.87 -1.60 0.86
C ARG A 29 3.23 -1.08 -0.44
N PRO A 30 1.95 -1.38 -0.76
CA PRO A 30 1.25 -0.78 -1.89
C PRO A 30 1.25 0.76 -1.87
N ALA A 31 1.00 1.37 -0.72
CA ALA A 31 0.97 2.83 -0.57
C ALA A 31 2.36 3.45 -0.81
N ALA A 32 3.41 2.85 -0.27
CA ALA A 32 4.80 3.30 -0.46
C ALA A 32 5.22 3.22 -1.94
N ILE A 33 4.96 2.09 -2.61
CA ILE A 33 5.29 1.94 -4.05
C ILE A 33 4.53 2.97 -4.89
N THR A 34 3.22 3.14 -4.64
CA THR A 34 2.40 4.16 -5.31
C THR A 34 2.98 5.56 -5.12
N LYS A 35 3.42 5.91 -3.90
CA LYS A 35 3.99 7.22 -3.60
C LYS A 35 5.32 7.45 -4.32
N LYS A 36 6.20 6.46 -4.37
CA LYS A 36 7.48 6.52 -5.11
C LYS A 36 7.26 6.74 -6.60
N ILE A 37 6.32 6.00 -7.22
CA ILE A 37 5.94 6.19 -8.63
C ILE A 37 5.39 7.61 -8.85
N ALA A 38 4.51 8.07 -7.96
CA ALA A 38 3.91 9.41 -8.05
C ALA A 38 4.96 10.53 -7.97
N ASN A 39 6.00 10.35 -7.16
CA ASN A 39 7.12 11.28 -7.02
C ASN A 39 8.18 11.14 -8.14
N ARG A 40 8.10 10.08 -8.95
CA ARG A 40 9.12 9.71 -9.95
C ARG A 40 10.47 9.37 -9.32
N ASP A 41 10.45 8.75 -8.15
CA ASP A 41 11.66 8.29 -7.49
C ASP A 41 12.39 7.27 -8.39
N HIS A 42 13.72 7.41 -8.51
CA HIS A 42 14.53 6.56 -9.38
C HIS A 42 14.53 5.08 -8.97
N ASP A 43 14.34 4.81 -7.67
CA ASP A 43 14.37 3.46 -7.09
C ASP A 43 12.98 2.80 -7.02
N ALA A 44 11.93 3.42 -7.59
CA ALA A 44 10.55 2.94 -7.38
C ALA A 44 10.33 1.49 -7.83
N TYR A 45 10.96 1.08 -8.94
CA TYR A 45 10.84 -0.27 -9.49
C TYR A 45 11.68 -1.29 -8.71
N ASP A 46 12.89 -0.90 -8.30
CA ASP A 46 13.77 -1.73 -7.48
C ASP A 46 13.18 -1.96 -6.09
N PHE A 47 12.61 -0.90 -5.49
CA PHE A 47 11.88 -0.96 -4.23
C PHE A 47 10.66 -1.88 -4.30
N ALA A 48 9.96 -1.91 -5.45
CA ALA A 48 8.84 -2.81 -5.67
C ALA A 48 9.27 -4.27 -5.86
N ALA A 49 10.54 -4.54 -6.17
CA ALA A 49 11.14 -5.87 -6.24
C ALA A 49 10.32 -6.90 -7.06
N HIS A 50 9.59 -6.42 -8.08
CA HIS A 50 8.90 -7.31 -9.01
C HIS A 50 9.89 -7.76 -10.09
N ALA A 51 9.82 -9.05 -10.47
CA ALA A 51 10.65 -9.60 -11.53
C ALA A 51 10.40 -8.89 -12.88
N ASP A 52 9.16 -8.46 -13.13
CA ASP A 52 8.79 -7.66 -14.28
C ASP A 52 8.35 -6.25 -13.83
N PRO A 53 9.09 -5.18 -14.22
CA PRO A 53 8.73 -3.80 -13.94
C PRO A 53 7.33 -3.40 -14.43
N SER A 54 6.82 -4.04 -15.50
CA SER A 54 5.48 -3.82 -16.01
C SER A 54 4.40 -4.12 -14.95
N THR A 55 4.67 -5.10 -14.09
CA THR A 55 3.78 -5.48 -12.99
C THR A 55 3.71 -4.36 -11.95
N THR A 56 4.85 -3.75 -11.59
CA THR A 56 4.88 -2.58 -10.70
C THR A 56 4.09 -1.42 -11.29
N HIS A 57 4.33 -1.13 -12.57
CA HIS A 57 3.68 -0.02 -13.27
C HIS A 57 2.16 -0.19 -13.30
N LYS A 58 1.68 -1.38 -13.72
CA LYS A 58 0.24 -1.71 -13.83
C LYS A 58 -0.51 -1.59 -12.50
N HIS A 59 0.07 -2.05 -11.40
CA HIS A 59 -0.64 -2.14 -10.12
C HIS A 59 -0.60 -0.83 -9.32
N TYR A 60 0.43 -0.01 -9.51
CA TYR A 60 0.71 1.12 -8.62
C TYR A 60 0.78 2.48 -9.31
N ASP A 61 0.86 2.55 -10.64
CA ASP A 61 0.72 3.84 -11.33
C ASP A 61 -0.75 4.28 -11.38
N ARG A 62 -1.14 5.07 -10.37
CA ARG A 62 -2.47 5.67 -10.25
C ARG A 62 -2.65 6.95 -11.07
N ARG A 63 -1.68 7.36 -11.89
CA ARG A 63 -1.88 8.50 -12.82
C ARG A 63 -2.89 8.19 -13.93
N LEU A 64 -3.25 6.92 -14.09
CA LEU A 64 -4.37 6.46 -14.91
C LEU A 64 -5.74 6.63 -14.22
N VAL A 65 -5.82 7.08 -12.95
CA VAL A 65 -7.08 7.42 -12.29
C VAL A 65 -7.73 8.55 -13.09
N LYS A 66 -8.81 8.16 -13.79
CA LYS A 66 -9.65 8.95 -14.70
C LYS A 66 -9.63 10.45 -14.37
N ARG A 67 -9.06 11.24 -15.29
CA ARG A 67 -9.57 12.62 -15.47
C ARG A 67 -11.06 12.48 -15.74
N ALA A 68 -11.90 13.10 -14.92
CA ALA A 68 -13.27 13.35 -15.34
C ALA A 68 -13.18 14.10 -16.67
N THR A 69 -13.70 13.52 -17.75
CA THR A 69 -14.00 14.29 -18.96
C THR A 69 -14.90 15.41 -18.50
N ALA A 70 -14.45 16.67 -18.67
CA ALA A 70 -15.30 17.82 -18.41
C ALA A 70 -16.56 17.63 -19.26
N THR A 71 -17.70 17.45 -18.61
CA THR A 71 -18.99 17.54 -19.29
C THR A 71 -19.19 19.01 -19.63
N GLU A 72 -19.36 19.32 -20.91
CA GLU A 72 -19.80 20.64 -21.40
C GLU A 72 -21.19 21.01 -20.89
#